data_AF-A0A6G1A739-F1
#
_entry.id   AF-A0A6G1A739-F1
#
_cell.length_a   1.000
_cell.length_b   1.000
_cell.length_c   1.000
_cell.angle_alpha   90.00
_cell.angle_beta   90.00
_cell.angle_gamma   90.00
#
_symmetry.space_group_name_H-M   'P 1'
#
loop_
_entity.id
_entity.type
_entity.pdbx_description
1 polymer ?
#
loop_
_entity_poly.entity_id
_entity_poly.type
_entity_poly.pdbx_seq_one_letter_code
_entity_poly.pdbx_strand_id
1 'polypeptide(L)'
;SSAPLAPLASPPPGLQDVPHKTSLPEGIRVGTVMRIRGVVPEKAGRFYVNLLCGEGPGGEAALHFNPRLDESTVVFNSLEQGTWGREERGSGLPFQHGQPFEVLLIATEDGFK
;
A
#
# COMPACT_ATOMS: atom_id res chain seq x y z
N SER A 1 17.94 -3.37 40.95
CA SER A 1 16.78 -4.24 40.75
C SER A 1 16.13 -3.80 39.45
N SER A 2 16.32 -4.56 38.36
CA SER A 2 15.75 -4.24 37.05
C SER A 2 14.59 -5.19 36.82
N ALA A 3 13.36 -4.65 36.78
CA ALA A 3 12.20 -5.42 36.39
C ALA A 3 12.32 -5.79 34.90
N PRO A 4 11.92 -7.00 34.48
CA PRO A 4 11.90 -7.34 33.07
C PRO A 4 10.82 -6.51 32.37
N LEU A 5 11.16 -5.99 31.19
CA LEU A 5 10.18 -5.41 30.28
C LEU A 5 9.16 -6.50 29.91
N ALA A 6 7.89 -6.23 30.16
CA ALA A 6 6.81 -7.09 29.70
C ALA A 6 6.92 -7.26 28.17
N PRO A 7 6.63 -8.45 27.62
CA PRO A 7 6.58 -8.62 26.17
C PRO A 7 5.54 -7.64 25.62
N LEU A 8 5.95 -6.89 24.59
CA LEU A 8 5.06 -6.03 23.82
C LEU A 8 3.83 -6.86 23.41
N ALA A 9 2.65 -6.43 23.85
CA ALA A 9 1.41 -7.12 23.55
C ALA A 9 1.29 -7.34 22.03
N SER A 10 0.91 -8.54 21.64
CA SER A 10 0.67 -8.89 20.23
C SER A 10 -0.30 -7.86 19.61
N PRO A 11 -0.06 -7.41 18.37
CA PRO A 11 -0.99 -6.51 17.72
C PRO A 11 -2.40 -7.13 17.67
N PRO A 12 -3.47 -6.33 17.80
CA PRO A 12 -4.84 -6.84 17.72
C PRO A 12 -5.05 -7.57 16.39
N PRO A 13 -5.89 -8.63 16.36
CA PRO A 13 -6.17 -9.37 15.13
C PRO A 13 -6.69 -8.41 14.06
N GLY A 14 -5.96 -8.32 12.95
CA GLY A 14 -6.25 -7.40 11.85
C GLY A 14 -5.22 -6.28 11.64
N LEU A 15 -4.29 -6.07 12.58
CA LEU A 15 -3.11 -5.23 12.34
C LEU A 15 -1.99 -6.10 11.77
N GLN A 16 -1.58 -5.80 10.54
CA GLN A 16 -0.45 -6.48 9.91
C GLN A 16 0.82 -5.64 10.11
N ASP A 17 1.93 -6.30 10.43
CA ASP A 17 3.24 -5.65 10.51
C ASP A 17 3.65 -5.13 9.13
N VAL A 18 4.18 -3.90 9.08
CA VAL A 18 4.66 -3.26 7.86
C VAL A 18 6.19 -3.33 7.82
N PRO A 19 6.82 -3.76 6.71
CA PRO A 19 6.21 -4.09 5.42
C PRO A 19 5.45 -5.42 5.44
N HIS A 20 4.25 -5.43 4.85
CA HIS A 20 3.44 -6.63 4.68
C HIS A 20 3.45 -7.09 3.21
N LYS A 21 3.58 -8.41 3.00
CA LYS A 21 3.43 -9.05 1.69
C LYS A 21 2.58 -10.30 1.86
N THR A 22 1.56 -10.45 1.00
CA THR A 22 0.71 -11.64 0.96
C THR A 22 0.30 -11.94 -0.47
N SER A 23 0.09 -13.21 -0.77
CA SER A 23 -0.37 -13.68 -2.08
C SER A 23 -1.89 -13.56 -2.17
N LEU A 24 -2.42 -13.27 -3.36
CA LEU A 24 -3.85 -13.25 -3.65
C LEU A 24 -4.20 -14.53 -4.45
N PRO A 25 -4.69 -15.61 -3.81
CA PRO A 25 -4.79 -16.92 -4.46
C PRO A 25 -5.70 -16.94 -5.70
N GLU A 26 -6.77 -16.15 -5.67
CA GLU A 26 -7.72 -16.04 -6.80
C GLU A 26 -7.31 -14.99 -7.85
N GLY A 27 -6.20 -14.28 -7.58
CA GLY A 27 -5.76 -13.13 -8.33
C GLY A 27 -6.70 -11.93 -8.18
N ILE A 28 -6.57 -10.98 -9.10
CA ILE A 28 -7.43 -9.80 -9.23
C ILE A 28 -8.10 -9.88 -10.59
N ARG A 29 -9.42 -9.65 -10.62
CA ARG A 29 -10.25 -9.70 -11.83
C ARG A 29 -11.09 -8.43 -11.91
N VAL A 30 -11.64 -8.13 -13.08
CA VAL A 30 -12.62 -7.04 -13.23
C VAL A 30 -13.74 -7.24 -12.19
N GLY A 31 -14.04 -6.18 -11.44
CA GLY A 31 -15.00 -6.19 -10.33
C GLY A 31 -14.42 -6.55 -8.96
N THR A 32 -13.16 -6.99 -8.86
CA THR A 32 -12.50 -7.19 -7.57
C THR A 32 -12.37 -5.85 -6.84
N VAL A 33 -12.80 -5.82 -5.58
CA VAL A 33 -12.64 -4.68 -4.68
C VAL A 33 -11.68 -5.05 -3.55
N MET A 34 -10.53 -4.41 -3.51
CA MET A 34 -9.60 -4.52 -2.37
C MET A 34 -9.80 -3.34 -1.44
N ARG A 35 -10.07 -3.63 -0.16
CA ARG A 35 -10.19 -2.61 0.88
C ARG A 35 -8.96 -2.62 1.78
N ILE A 36 -8.28 -1.48 1.85
CA ILE A 36 -7.08 -1.28 2.65
C ILE A 36 -7.40 -0.25 3.73
N ARG A 37 -7.15 -0.60 4.99
CA ARG A 37 -7.32 0.28 6.13
C ARG A 37 -6.00 0.41 6.86
N GLY A 38 -5.69 1.62 7.29
CA GLY A 38 -4.44 1.88 8.00
C GLY A 38 -4.44 3.23 8.69
N VAL A 39 -3.33 3.52 9.35
CA VAL A 39 -3.04 4.83 9.95
C VAL A 39 -1.65 5.22 9.46
N VAL A 40 -1.50 6.45 8.98
CA VAL A 40 -0.17 6.94 8.58
C VAL A 40 0.64 7.29 9.83
N PRO A 41 1.83 6.73 10.05
CA PRO A 41 2.66 7.08 11.20
C PRO A 41 3.05 8.56 11.21
N GLU A 42 3.13 9.17 12.40
CA GLU A 42 3.39 10.62 12.59
C GLU A 42 4.63 11.18 11.89
N LYS A 43 5.61 10.33 11.58
CA LYS A 43 6.88 10.72 10.94
C LYS A 43 7.05 10.19 9.52
N ALA A 44 6.01 9.60 8.93
CA ALA A 44 6.09 9.05 7.59
C ALA A 44 6.06 10.18 6.55
N GLY A 45 7.08 10.23 5.68
CA GLY A 45 7.04 11.06 4.48
C GLY A 45 6.18 10.43 3.37
N ARG A 46 6.14 9.09 3.31
CA ARG A 46 5.45 8.33 2.27
C ARG A 46 5.11 6.93 2.72
N PHE A 47 4.14 6.31 2.07
CA PHE A 47 3.89 4.87 2.11
C PHE A 47 3.48 4.38 0.73
N TYR A 48 3.52 3.07 0.49
CA TYR A 48 3.07 2.52 -0.78
C TYR A 48 2.35 1.18 -0.63
N VAL A 49 1.51 0.90 -1.61
CA VAL A 49 0.87 -0.39 -1.82
C VAL A 49 1.19 -0.82 -3.25
N ASN A 50 1.74 -2.03 -3.40
CA ASN A 50 2.04 -2.60 -4.70
C ASN A 50 1.12 -3.78 -4.98
N LEU A 51 0.49 -3.81 -6.15
CA LEU A 51 -0.15 -5.00 -6.72
C LEU A 51 0.85 -5.67 -7.65
N LEU A 52 1.43 -6.78 -7.18
CA LEU A 52 2.53 -7.46 -7.85
C LEU A 52 2.03 -8.56 -8.79
N CYS A 53 2.65 -8.67 -9.97
CA CYS A 53 2.43 -9.75 -10.91
C CYS A 53 3.44 -10.89 -10.64
N GLY A 54 3.21 -11.64 -9.56
CA GLY A 54 4.01 -12.81 -9.18
C GLY A 54 5.05 -12.56 -8.09
N GLU A 55 5.76 -13.63 -7.71
CA GLU A 55 6.63 -13.65 -6.52
C GLU A 55 8.13 -13.60 -6.85
N GLY A 56 8.50 -13.65 -8.14
CA GLY A 56 9.89 -13.77 -8.59
C GLY A 56 10.76 -12.51 -8.40
N PRO A 57 12.10 -12.66 -8.47
CA PRO A 57 13.03 -11.52 -8.53
C PRO A 57 12.74 -10.65 -9.76
N GLY A 58 12.66 -9.34 -9.58
CA GLY A 58 12.22 -8.43 -10.64
C GLY A 58 10.69 -8.31 -10.76
N GLY A 59 9.96 -8.68 -9.69
CA GLY A 59 8.50 -8.66 -9.63
C GLY A 59 7.91 -7.37 -10.18
N GLU A 60 7.12 -7.51 -11.23
CA GLU A 60 6.40 -6.43 -11.89
C GLU A 60 5.30 -5.93 -10.98
N ALA A 61 4.99 -4.63 -11.08
CA ALA A 61 3.88 -4.02 -10.37
C ALA A 61 2.87 -3.54 -11.40
N ALA A 62 1.70 -4.20 -11.44
CA ALA A 62 0.56 -3.70 -12.20
C ALA A 62 0.08 -2.35 -11.66
N LEU A 63 0.23 -2.14 -10.35
CA LEU A 63 -0.07 -0.88 -9.69
C LEU A 63 0.94 -0.62 -8.57
N HIS A 64 1.57 0.55 -8.61
CA HIS A 64 2.24 1.17 -7.49
C HIS A 64 1.42 2.37 -7.03
N PHE A 65 0.76 2.24 -5.89
CA PHE A 65 0.02 3.31 -5.24
C PHE A 65 0.91 3.91 -4.15
N ASN A 66 1.38 5.15 -4.33
CA ASN A 66 2.35 5.77 -3.42
C ASN A 66 1.92 7.18 -2.99
N PRO A 67 1.14 7.28 -1.90
CA PRO A 67 0.94 8.55 -1.21
C PRO A 67 2.26 9.11 -0.67
N ARG A 68 2.56 10.34 -1.08
CA ARG A 68 3.74 11.14 -0.68
C ARG A 68 3.25 12.36 0.08
N LEU A 69 3.32 12.27 1.41
CA LEU A 69 2.87 13.33 2.32
C LEU A 69 3.82 14.53 2.29
N ASP A 70 5.10 14.27 2.07
CA ASP A 70 6.15 15.28 1.85
C ASP A 70 5.96 16.09 0.55
N GLU A 71 5.35 15.50 -0.48
CA GLU A 71 5.04 16.15 -1.76
C GLU A 71 3.56 16.59 -1.88
N SER A 72 2.73 16.30 -0.87
CA SER A 72 1.27 16.57 -0.90
C SER A 72 0.54 15.99 -2.12
N THR A 73 0.94 14.80 -2.57
CA THR A 73 0.36 14.13 -3.75
C THR A 73 0.28 12.62 -3.57
N VAL A 74 -0.59 11.98 -4.34
CA VAL A 74 -0.52 10.53 -4.59
C VAL A 74 0.14 10.30 -5.93
N VAL A 75 1.15 9.43 -5.96
CA VAL A 75 1.79 8.98 -7.20
C VAL A 75 1.31 7.58 -7.53
N PHE A 76 0.97 7.38 -8.80
CA PHE A 76 0.65 6.08 -9.39
C PHE A 76 1.68 5.75 -10.46
N ASN A 77 2.06 4.48 -10.56
CA ASN A 77 2.93 4.00 -11.63
C ASN A 77 2.76 2.49 -11.85
N SER A 78 3.31 1.97 -12.94
CA SER A 78 3.56 0.54 -13.17
C SER A 78 5.06 0.26 -13.23
N LEU A 79 5.44 -0.97 -12.89
CA LEU A 79 6.81 -1.47 -13.02
C LEU A 79 6.77 -2.67 -13.96
N GLU A 80 7.35 -2.52 -15.14
CA GLU A 80 7.37 -3.54 -16.19
C GLU A 80 8.82 -3.82 -16.58
N GLN A 81 9.21 -5.09 -16.63
CA GLN A 81 10.58 -5.50 -16.98
C GLN A 81 11.67 -4.75 -16.16
N GLY A 82 11.37 -4.45 -14.89
CA GLY A 82 12.27 -3.74 -13.98
C GLY A 82 12.39 -2.23 -14.21
N THR A 83 11.57 -1.64 -15.09
CA THR A 83 11.58 -0.20 -15.39
C THR A 83 10.26 0.45 -14.98
N TRP A 84 10.35 1.55 -14.23
CA TRP A 84 9.19 2.35 -13.88
C TRP A 84 8.64 3.06 -15.11
N GLY A 85 7.33 3.00 -15.29
CA GLY A 85 6.62 3.77 -16.31
C GLY A 85 6.58 5.26 -16.01
N ARG A 86 5.73 5.97 -16.76
CA ARG A 86 5.46 7.39 -16.52
C ARG A 86 4.57 7.54 -15.29
N GLU A 87 5.02 8.34 -14.33
CA GLU A 87 4.22 8.65 -13.15
C GLU A 87 2.92 9.40 -13.50
N GLU A 88 1.82 8.94 -12.93
CA GLU A 88 0.56 9.66 -12.85
C GLU A 88 0.42 10.26 -11.45
N ARG A 89 -0.07 11.50 -11.36
CA ARG A 89 -0.20 12.23 -10.09
C ARG A 89 -1.66 12.60 -9.84
N GLY A 90 -2.14 12.27 -8.65
CA GLY A 90 -3.47 12.69 -8.18
C GLY A 90 -3.53 14.19 -7.93
N SER A 91 -4.75 14.75 -7.92
CA SER A 91 -4.99 16.18 -7.69
C SER A 91 -4.90 16.62 -6.22
N GLY A 92 -4.55 15.70 -5.31
CA GLY A 92 -4.41 15.98 -3.88
C GLY A 92 -4.02 14.75 -3.07
N LEU A 93 -3.99 14.92 -1.74
CA LEU A 93 -3.58 13.91 -0.78
C LEU A 93 -4.66 13.71 0.29
N PRO A 94 -5.45 12.63 0.21
CA PRO A 94 -6.48 12.31 1.20
C PRO A 94 -5.93 11.56 2.43
N PHE A 95 -4.67 11.81 2.80
CA PHE A 95 -3.97 11.13 3.89
C PHE A 95 -3.40 12.14 4.87
N GLN A 96 -3.53 11.84 6.16
CA GLN A 96 -3.02 12.67 7.24
C GLN A 96 -2.29 11.81 8.27
N HIS A 97 -1.22 12.36 8.83
CA HIS A 97 -0.48 11.76 9.94
C HIS A 97 -1.41 11.48 11.13
N GLY A 98 -1.26 10.30 11.73
CA GLY A 98 -2.03 9.88 12.90
C GLY A 98 -3.51 9.57 12.65
N GLN A 99 -4.03 9.86 11.45
CA GLN A 99 -5.44 9.64 11.12
C GLN A 99 -5.65 8.30 10.40
N PRO A 100 -6.77 7.61 10.69
CA PRO A 100 -7.16 6.42 9.96
C PRO A 100 -7.56 6.78 8.53
N PHE A 101 -7.24 5.91 7.59
CA PHE A 101 -7.67 5.99 6.20
C PHE A 101 -8.32 4.67 5.76
N GLU A 102 -9.15 4.77 4.73
CA GLU A 102 -9.64 3.64 3.96
C GLU A 102 -9.41 3.91 2.47
N VAL A 103 -8.84 2.94 1.77
CA VAL A 103 -8.68 2.95 0.31
C VAL A 103 -9.45 1.75 -0.24
N LEU A 104 -10.25 2.02 -1.27
CA LEU A 104 -10.82 0.98 -2.12
C LEU A 104 -10.05 1.00 -3.43
N LEU A 105 -9.49 -0.14 -3.81
CA LEU A 105 -8.93 -0.37 -5.15
C LEU A 105 -9.90 -1.27 -5.90
N ILE A 106 -10.55 -0.71 -6.91
CA ILE A 106 -11.56 -1.40 -7.71
C ILE A 106 -10.94 -1.72 -9.06
N ALA A 107 -10.79 -3.01 -9.35
CA ALA A 107 -10.35 -3.45 -10.67
C ALA A 107 -11.49 -3.28 -11.69
N THR A 108 -11.18 -2.61 -12.79
CA THR A 108 -12.07 -2.34 -13.92
C THR A 108 -11.46 -2.91 -15.20
N GLU A 109 -12.19 -2.84 -16.32
CA GLU A 109 -11.68 -3.31 -17.62
C GLU A 109 -10.45 -2.51 -18.07
N ASP A 110 -10.40 -1.22 -17.74
CA ASP A 110 -9.36 -0.28 -18.22
C ASP A 110 -8.24 -0.03 -17.19
N GLY A 111 -8.30 -0.63 -16.00
CA GLY A 111 -7.34 -0.38 -14.92
C GLY A 111 -7.98 -0.37 -13.53
N PHE A 112 -7.51 0.53 -12.66
CA PHE A 112 -7.97 0.63 -11.27
C PHE A 112 -8.68 1.97 -11.00
N LYS A 113 -9.72 1.91 -10.15
CA LYS A 113 -10.40 3.08 -9.58
C LYS A 113 -10.25 3.12 -8.08
#